data_AF-A0A8T3SYH7-F1
#
_entry.id   AF-A0A8T3SYH7-F1
#
_cell.length_a   1.000
_cell.length_b   1.000
_cell.length_c   1.000
_cell.angle_alpha   90.00
_cell.angle_beta   90.00
_cell.angle_gamma   90.00
#
_symmetry.space_group_name_H-M   'P 1'
#
loop_
_entity.id
_entity.type
_entity.pdbx_description
1 polymer ?
#
loop_
_entity_poly.entity_id
_entity_poly.type
_entity_poly.pdbx_seq_one_letter_code
_entity_poly.pdbx_strand_id
1 'polypeptide(L)'
;MHVRSVIIGGIVASLVIGMWEMVVEAVLPDGAGFFGPVVAIGATVIRDLQGSGNPIPFDGEAFVLGLAGHMMNSIVLAAIFGLAASRFLHEGTKLVAGGVLYGIVVWAVMWFVVLPLVDPLILNLNGLVFLIGHMMWGGALGFLWSRVAPAHARARIAHPGLRTAD
;
A
#
# COMPACT_ATOMS: atom_id res chain seq x y z
N MET A 1 14.43 -1.59 -13.32
CA MET A 1 13.19 -1.13 -12.68
C MET A 1 12.80 0.21 -13.28
N HIS A 2 11.56 0.38 -13.75
CA HIS A 2 11.12 1.65 -14.33
C HIS A 2 10.54 2.55 -13.23
N VAL A 3 11.18 3.68 -12.94
CA VAL A 3 10.77 4.64 -11.89
C VAL A 3 9.30 5.04 -12.03
N ARG A 4 8.84 5.28 -13.27
CA ARG A 4 7.45 5.59 -13.57
C ARG A 4 6.47 4.52 -13.07
N SER A 5 6.82 3.25 -13.25
CA SER A 5 5.97 2.13 -12.80
C SER A 5 5.90 2.02 -11.29
N VAL A 6 6.99 2.34 -10.59
CA VAL A 6 7.01 2.39 -9.12
C VAL A 6 6.09 3.50 -8.62
N ILE A 7 6.21 4.69 -9.19
CA ILE A 7 5.39 5.85 -8.78
C ILE A 7 3.91 5.58 -9.05
N ILE A 8 3.55 5.17 -10.27
CA ILE A 8 2.15 4.89 -10.63
C ILE A 8 1.62 3.71 -9.82
N GLY A 9 2.40 2.64 -9.69
CA GLY A 9 2.03 1.45 -8.92
C GLY A 9 1.76 1.77 -7.46
N GLY A 10 2.67 2.53 -6.83
CA GLY A 10 2.54 2.98 -5.45
C GLY A 10 1.32 3.87 -5.24
N ILE A 11 1.11 4.88 -6.09
CA ILE A 11 -0.04 5.80 -5.97
C ILE A 11 -1.37 5.08 -6.20
N VAL A 12 -1.48 4.23 -7.21
CA VAL A 12 -2.73 3.50 -7.46
C VAL A 12 -3.02 2.53 -6.33
N ALA A 13 -2.01 1.79 -5.85
CA ALA A 13 -2.18 0.88 -4.73
C ALA A 13 -2.57 1.64 -3.44
N SER A 14 -1.98 2.80 -3.14
CA SER A 14 -2.35 3.60 -1.96
C SER A 14 -3.78 4.12 -2.03
N LEU A 15 -4.26 4.48 -3.22
CA LEU A 15 -5.67 4.86 -3.39
C LEU A 15 -6.61 3.69 -3.09
N VAL A 16 -6.25 2.45 -3.45
CA VAL A 16 -7.08 1.26 -3.17
C VAL A 16 -7.27 1.07 -1.66
N ILE A 17 -6.18 1.04 -0.88
CA ILE A 17 -6.29 0.92 0.58
C ILE A 17 -6.88 2.19 1.21
N GLY A 18 -6.48 3.37 0.76
CA GLY A 18 -6.98 4.64 1.30
C GLY A 18 -8.49 4.75 1.17
N MET A 19 -9.04 4.48 -0.02
CA MET A 19 -10.49 4.50 -0.23
C MET A 19 -11.22 3.39 0.53
N TRP A 20 -10.62 2.20 0.63
CA TRP A 20 -11.17 1.10 1.42
C TRP A 20 -11.33 1.50 2.89
N GLU A 21 -10.26 1.97 3.53
CA GLU A 21 -10.28 2.41 4.93
C GLU A 21 -11.29 3.54 5.13
N MET A 22 -11.23 4.58 4.29
CA MET A 22 -12.12 5.74 4.41
C MET A 22 -13.60 5.34 4.32
N VAL A 23 -13.96 4.45 3.39
CA VAL A 23 -15.36 4.03 3.23
C VAL A 23 -15.82 3.14 4.38
N VAL A 24 -15.01 2.14 4.76
CA VAL A 24 -15.40 1.17 5.79
C VAL A 24 -15.44 1.82 7.17
N GLU A 25 -14.46 2.64 7.52
CA GLU A 25 -14.40 3.36 8.80
C GLU A 25 -15.49 4.44 8.90
N ALA A 26 -16.06 4.90 7.78
CA ALA A 26 -17.22 5.80 7.81
C ALA A 26 -18.53 5.11 8.19
N VAL A 27 -18.65 3.81 7.92
CA VAL A 27 -19.93 3.07 8.09
C VAL A 27 -19.92 2.13 9.29
N LEU A 28 -18.75 1.85 9.87
CA LEU A 28 -18.64 1.09 11.11
C LEU A 28 -19.19 1.93 12.30
N PRO A 29 -20.00 1.35 13.20
CA PRO A 29 -20.56 2.08 14.34
C PRO A 29 -19.53 2.79 15.23
N ASP A 30 -18.37 2.15 15.45
CA ASP A 30 -17.25 2.69 16.24
C ASP A 30 -16.05 3.07 15.35
N GLY A 31 -16.31 3.30 14.05
CA GLY A 31 -15.28 3.60 13.07
C GLY A 31 -14.70 5.00 13.23
N ALA A 32 -13.53 5.22 12.66
CA ALA A 32 -12.82 6.51 12.74
C ALA A 32 -13.47 7.64 11.93
N GLY A 33 -14.51 7.34 11.13
CA GLY A 33 -15.14 8.29 10.22
C GLY A 33 -14.42 8.39 8.87
N PHE A 34 -15.06 9.02 7.88
CA PHE A 34 -14.60 8.99 6.49
C PHE A 34 -13.19 9.55 6.28
N PHE A 35 -12.84 10.66 6.94
CA PHE A 35 -11.51 11.24 6.86
C PHE A 35 -10.56 10.76 7.96
N GLY A 36 -11.08 9.99 8.92
CA GLY A 36 -10.36 9.56 10.11
C GLY A 36 -9.05 8.84 9.80
N PRO A 37 -9.02 7.83 8.91
CA PRO A 37 -7.78 7.15 8.54
C PRO A 37 -6.69 8.08 8.00
N VAL A 38 -7.06 9.05 7.15
CA VAL A 38 -6.11 9.98 6.55
C VAL A 38 -5.60 10.97 7.59
N VAL A 39 -6.49 11.51 8.43
CA VAL A 39 -6.11 12.40 9.54
C VAL A 39 -5.20 11.67 10.54
N ALA A 40 -5.50 10.41 10.85
CA ALA A 40 -4.69 9.59 11.73
C ALA A 40 -3.25 9.46 11.22
N ILE A 41 -3.05 9.24 9.92
CA ILE A 41 -1.71 9.24 9.30
C ILE A 41 -1.03 10.61 9.46
N GLY A 42 -1.77 11.70 9.34
CA GLY A 42 -1.28 13.05 9.59
C GLY A 42 -0.79 13.26 11.03
N ALA A 43 -1.38 12.55 11.99
CA ALA A 43 -1.01 12.62 13.41
C ALA A 43 0.39 12.04 13.71
N THR A 44 1.00 11.32 12.76
CA THR A 44 2.43 10.99 12.80
C THR A 44 3.27 12.26 12.89
N VAL A 45 2.83 13.36 12.27
CA VAL A 45 3.48 14.68 12.30
C VAL A 45 2.78 15.61 13.29
N ILE A 46 1.44 15.70 13.23
CA ILE A 46 0.63 16.56 14.10
C ILE A 46 0.30 15.83 15.40
N ARG A 47 1.25 15.82 16.34
CA ARG A 47 1.20 14.96 17.54
C ARG A 47 0.07 15.29 18.51
N ASP A 48 -0.51 16.49 18.45
CA ASP A 48 -1.60 16.90 19.33
C ASP A 48 -2.88 16.06 19.14
N LEU A 49 -3.02 15.40 17.99
CA LEU A 49 -4.15 14.52 17.69
C LEU A 49 -4.04 13.14 18.34
N GLN A 50 -2.89 12.75 18.90
CA GLN A 50 -2.63 11.38 19.38
C GLN A 50 -3.56 10.91 20.51
N GLY A 51 -4.22 11.85 21.22
CA GLY A 51 -5.21 11.53 22.26
C GLY A 51 -6.66 11.42 21.76
N SER A 52 -6.90 11.52 20.45
CA SER A 52 -8.24 11.48 19.88
C SER A 52 -8.86 10.08 19.95
N GLY A 53 -10.16 10.02 20.16
CA GLY A 53 -10.95 8.78 20.02
C GLY A 53 -11.67 8.71 18.67
N ASN A 54 -12.37 7.62 18.43
CA ASN A 54 -13.28 7.50 17.29
C ASN A 54 -14.63 8.17 17.60
N PRO A 55 -15.25 8.85 16.62
CA PRO A 55 -14.69 9.21 15.32
C PRO A 55 -13.56 10.25 15.45
N ILE A 56 -12.52 10.14 14.63
CA ILE A 56 -11.37 11.04 14.68
C ILE A 56 -11.80 12.42 14.14
N PRO A 57 -11.58 13.51 14.89
CA PRO A 57 -11.95 14.85 14.43
C PRO A 57 -11.24 15.21 13.13
N PHE A 58 -11.95 15.88 12.21
CA PHE A 58 -11.32 16.37 10.99
C PHE A 58 -10.38 17.54 11.29
N ASP A 59 -9.13 17.41 10.86
CA ASP A 59 -8.13 18.46 10.87
C ASP A 59 -7.54 18.60 9.45
N GLY A 60 -7.60 19.81 8.90
CA GLY A 60 -7.21 20.06 7.51
C GLY A 60 -5.71 19.90 7.25
N GLU A 61 -4.86 20.25 8.22
CA GLU A 61 -3.41 20.14 8.08
C GLU A 61 -2.99 18.67 8.16
N ALA A 62 -3.50 17.96 9.16
CA ALA A 62 -3.29 16.52 9.31
C ALA A 62 -3.85 15.74 8.10
N PHE A 63 -4.98 16.14 7.53
CA PHE A 63 -5.51 15.54 6.32
C PHE A 63 -4.53 15.66 5.13
N VAL A 64 -4.01 16.85 4.87
CA VAL A 64 -3.06 17.08 3.76
C VAL A 64 -1.76 16.31 3.98
N LEU A 65 -1.20 16.39 5.18
CA LEU A 65 0.02 15.67 5.54
C LEU A 65 -0.16 14.16 5.51
N GLY A 66 -1.30 13.67 5.99
CA GLY A 66 -1.67 12.27 5.96
C GLY A 66 -1.79 11.73 4.55
N LEU A 67 -2.45 12.47 3.65
CA LEU A 67 -2.55 12.10 2.24
C LEU A 67 -1.17 12.03 1.59
N ALA A 68 -0.34 13.06 1.77
CA ALA A 68 1.01 13.10 1.22
C ALA A 68 1.89 11.96 1.78
N GLY A 69 1.88 11.77 3.10
CA GLY A 69 2.63 10.72 3.78
C GLY A 69 2.21 9.32 3.34
N HIS A 70 0.90 9.08 3.18
CA HIS A 70 0.37 7.81 2.69
C HIS A 70 0.84 7.48 1.27
N MET A 71 0.74 8.46 0.36
CA MET A 71 1.22 8.28 -1.03
C MET A 71 2.72 8.00 -1.07
N MET A 72 3.52 8.75 -0.30
CA MET A 72 4.97 8.60 -0.27
C MET A 72 5.40 7.25 0.32
N ASN A 73 4.78 6.82 1.43
CA ASN A 73 5.05 5.51 2.02
C ASN A 73 4.73 4.38 1.03
N SER A 74 3.62 4.48 0.31
CA SER A 74 3.24 3.49 -0.70
C SER A 74 4.23 3.44 -1.86
N ILE A 75 4.75 4.58 -2.32
CA ILE A 75 5.80 4.62 -3.36
C ILE A 75 7.08 3.92 -2.88
N VAL A 76 7.51 4.18 -1.65
CA VAL A 76 8.70 3.54 -1.05
C VAL A 76 8.50 2.03 -0.95
N LEU A 77 7.37 1.58 -0.42
CA LEU A 77 7.04 0.17 -0.28
C LEU A 77 6.84 -0.53 -1.64
N ALA A 78 6.33 0.18 -2.66
CA ALA A 78 6.25 -0.32 -4.03
C ALA A 78 7.64 -0.51 -4.65
N ALA A 79 8.58 0.40 -4.38
CA ALA A 79 9.97 0.24 -4.80
C ALA A 79 10.60 -1.01 -4.19
N ILE A 80 10.39 -1.23 -2.88
CA ILE A 80 10.89 -2.41 -2.16
C ILE A 80 10.30 -3.69 -2.75
N PHE A 81 8.98 -3.74 -3.00
CA PHE A 81 8.35 -4.88 -3.66
C PHE A 81 8.97 -5.17 -5.03
N GLY A 82 9.19 -4.12 -5.82
CA GLY A 82 9.86 -4.23 -7.11
C GLY A 82 11.27 -4.78 -7.02
N LEU A 83 12.03 -4.40 -6.00
CA LEU A 83 13.42 -4.85 -5.80
C LEU A 83 13.48 -6.31 -5.31
N ALA A 84 12.59 -6.67 -4.39
CA ALA A 84 12.63 -7.95 -3.69
C ALA A 84 11.80 -9.03 -4.37
N ALA A 85 10.49 -8.80 -4.57
CA ALA A 85 9.55 -9.83 -4.99
C ALA A 85 9.57 -10.05 -6.51
N SER A 86 9.63 -8.97 -7.29
CA SER A 86 9.56 -9.08 -8.75
C SER A 86 10.80 -9.70 -9.41
N ARG A 87 11.88 -9.84 -8.64
CA ARG A 87 13.10 -10.52 -9.08
C ARG A 87 12.91 -12.03 -9.23
N PHE A 88 12.00 -12.62 -8.45
CA PHE A 88 11.78 -14.06 -8.40
C PHE A 88 10.41 -14.48 -8.98
N LEU A 89 9.48 -13.53 -9.10
CA LEU A 89 8.12 -13.75 -9.59
C LEU A 89 7.95 -13.17 -10.99
N HIS A 90 7.66 -14.02 -11.97
CA HIS A 90 7.50 -13.61 -13.38
C HIS A 90 6.10 -13.88 -13.94
N GLU A 91 5.31 -14.71 -13.26
CA GLU A 91 3.95 -15.06 -13.67
C GLU A 91 2.94 -14.11 -13.00
N GLY A 92 1.93 -13.66 -13.75
CA GLY A 92 0.97 -12.66 -13.25
C GLY A 92 0.25 -13.09 -11.98
N THR A 93 -0.25 -14.33 -11.93
CA THR A 93 -0.90 -14.89 -10.74
C THR A 93 0.04 -14.93 -9.53
N LYS A 94 1.31 -15.31 -9.75
CA LYS A 94 2.32 -15.34 -8.69
C LYS A 94 2.67 -13.95 -8.20
N LEU A 95 2.74 -12.95 -9.08
CA LEU A 95 2.95 -11.55 -8.70
C LEU A 95 1.81 -11.00 -7.85
N VAL A 96 0.55 -11.32 -8.17
CA VAL A 96 -0.61 -10.93 -7.36
C VAL A 96 -0.58 -11.61 -6.00
N ALA A 97 -0.40 -12.94 -5.95
CA ALA A 97 -0.32 -13.69 -4.70
C ALA A 97 0.85 -13.23 -3.82
N GLY A 98 2.02 -13.01 -4.43
CA GLY A 98 3.19 -12.45 -3.75
C GLY A 98 2.96 -11.03 -3.25
N GLY A 99 2.20 -10.22 -4.00
CA GLY A 99 1.75 -8.90 -3.58
C GLY A 99 0.85 -8.96 -2.35
N VAL A 100 -0.16 -9.84 -2.33
CA VAL A 100 -1.03 -10.05 -1.16
C VAL A 100 -0.20 -10.47 0.07
N LEU A 101 0.69 -11.44 -0.08
CA LEU A 101 1.58 -11.88 1.01
C LEU A 101 2.48 -10.74 1.50
N TYR A 102 3.03 -9.93 0.59
CA TYR A 102 3.81 -8.75 0.93
C TYR A 102 2.97 -7.73 1.71
N GLY A 103 1.72 -7.49 1.30
CA GLY A 103 0.77 -6.66 2.03
C GLY A 103 0.54 -7.15 3.46
N ILE A 104 0.35 -8.45 3.66
CA ILE A 104 0.19 -9.06 4.99
C ILE A 104 1.44 -8.83 5.86
N VAL A 105 2.63 -8.98 5.28
CA VAL A 105 3.89 -8.72 6.01
C VAL A 105 4.01 -7.24 6.40
N VAL A 106 3.71 -6.33 5.47
CA VAL A 106 3.71 -4.88 5.75
C VAL A 106 2.70 -4.57 6.85
N TRP A 107 1.48 -5.11 6.78
CA TRP A 107 0.48 -4.96 7.82
C TRP A 107 1.00 -5.42 9.18
N ALA A 108 1.58 -6.62 9.26
CA ALA A 108 2.07 -7.16 10.52
C ALA A 108 3.17 -6.29 11.14
N VAL A 109 4.11 -5.82 10.31
CA VAL A 109 5.17 -4.90 10.74
C VAL A 109 4.59 -3.56 11.19
N MET A 110 3.67 -2.99 10.42
CA MET A 110 3.05 -1.72 10.77
C MET A 110 2.23 -1.84 12.06
N TRP A 111 1.31 -2.80 12.12
CA TRP A 111 0.36 -2.95 13.21
C TRP A 111 1.01 -3.29 14.56
N PHE A 112 1.99 -4.20 14.57
CA PHE A 112 2.56 -4.70 15.82
C PHE A 112 3.88 -4.03 16.21
N VAL A 113 4.53 -3.30 15.30
CA VAL A 113 5.84 -2.69 15.57
C VAL A 113 5.83 -1.19 15.33
N VAL A 114 5.49 -0.74 14.13
CA VAL A 114 5.64 0.69 13.77
C VAL A 114 4.58 1.54 14.46
N LEU A 115 3.30 1.20 14.34
CA LEU A 115 2.19 2.00 14.86
C LEU A 115 2.25 2.14 16.40
N PRO A 116 2.48 1.08 17.20
CA PRO A 116 2.59 1.23 18.66
C PRO A 116 3.71 2.17 19.11
N LEU A 117 4.78 2.29 18.32
CA LEU A 117 5.96 3.09 18.65
C LEU A 117 5.91 4.51 18.07
N VAL A 118 5.29 4.66 16.90
CA VAL A 118 5.36 5.89 16.10
C VAL A 118 4.04 6.63 16.12
N ASP A 119 2.92 5.95 15.93
CA ASP A 119 1.60 6.57 15.75
C ASP A 119 0.49 5.65 16.28
N PRO A 120 0.30 5.60 17.61
CA PRO A 120 -0.72 4.76 18.22
C PRO A 120 -2.16 5.18 17.86
N LEU A 121 -2.40 6.41 17.39
CA LEU A 121 -3.75 6.84 16.99
C LEU A 121 -4.32 5.96 15.87
N ILE A 122 -3.49 5.50 14.93
CA ILE A 122 -3.92 4.60 13.84
C ILE A 122 -4.43 3.25 14.39
N LEU A 123 -4.02 2.85 15.60
CA LEU A 123 -4.54 1.63 16.24
C LEU A 123 -5.99 1.74 16.71
N ASN A 124 -6.59 2.93 16.64
CA ASN A 124 -8.04 3.09 16.82
C ASN A 124 -8.84 2.63 15.59
N LEU A 125 -8.19 2.41 14.44
CA LEU A 125 -8.84 1.81 13.27
C LEU A 125 -9.19 0.34 13.53
N ASN A 126 -10.11 -0.21 12.75
CA ASN A 126 -10.41 -1.63 12.82
C ASN A 126 -9.26 -2.44 12.21
N GLY A 127 -8.52 -3.18 13.05
CA GLY A 127 -7.35 -3.93 12.59
C GLY A 127 -7.60 -4.99 11.52
N LEU A 128 -8.81 -5.57 11.46
CA LEU A 128 -9.18 -6.51 10.40
C LEU A 128 -9.44 -5.79 9.07
N VAL A 129 -10.12 -4.64 9.11
CA VAL A 129 -10.30 -3.78 7.94
C VAL A 129 -8.94 -3.34 7.41
N PHE A 130 -8.05 -2.92 8.31
CA PHE A 130 -6.66 -2.55 8.00
C PHE A 130 -5.88 -3.69 7.35
N LEU A 131 -6.01 -4.92 7.86
CA LEU A 131 -5.41 -6.12 7.26
C LEU A 131 -5.93 -6.35 5.83
N ILE A 132 -7.25 -6.32 5.64
CA ILE A 132 -7.87 -6.51 4.32
C ILE A 132 -7.41 -5.40 3.36
N GLY A 133 -7.36 -4.16 3.81
CA GLY A 133 -6.84 -3.03 3.04
C GLY A 133 -5.40 -3.25 2.58
N HIS A 134 -4.54 -3.78 3.45
CA HIS A 134 -3.15 -4.12 3.09
C HIS A 134 -3.06 -5.28 2.10
N MET A 135 -3.91 -6.29 2.23
CA MET A 135 -4.02 -7.37 1.25
C MET A 135 -4.44 -6.83 -0.13
N MET A 136 -5.43 -5.92 -0.15
CA MET A 136 -5.90 -5.27 -1.38
C MET A 136 -4.81 -4.39 -2.01
N TRP A 137 -4.11 -3.59 -1.22
CA TRP A 137 -2.96 -2.78 -1.65
C TRP A 137 -1.88 -3.66 -2.27
N GLY A 138 -1.48 -4.73 -1.59
CA GLY A 138 -0.47 -5.65 -2.06
C GLY A 138 -0.89 -6.37 -3.35
N GLY A 139 -2.13 -6.84 -3.42
CA GLY A 139 -2.70 -7.46 -4.61
C GLY A 139 -2.75 -6.49 -5.81
N ALA A 140 -3.17 -5.24 -5.58
CA ALA A 140 -3.20 -4.20 -6.61
C ALA A 140 -1.78 -3.89 -7.12
N LEU A 141 -0.81 -3.78 -6.22
CA LEU A 141 0.60 -3.59 -6.56
C LEU A 141 1.14 -4.75 -7.41
N GLY A 142 0.91 -6.00 -6.99
CA GLY A 142 1.30 -7.20 -7.73
C GLY A 142 0.64 -7.28 -9.11
N PHE A 143 -0.65 -6.92 -9.20
CA PHE A 143 -1.39 -6.85 -10.45
C PHE A 143 -0.77 -5.81 -11.39
N LEU A 144 -0.55 -4.58 -10.93
CA LEU A 144 0.06 -3.52 -11.73
C LEU A 144 1.44 -3.94 -12.21
N TRP A 145 2.25 -4.54 -11.33
CA TRP A 145 3.57 -5.04 -11.69
C TRP A 145 3.53 -6.09 -12.80
N SER A 146 2.52 -6.97 -12.80
CA SER A 146 2.32 -7.97 -13.85
C SER A 146 2.04 -7.36 -15.24
N ARG A 147 1.60 -6.10 -15.31
CA ARG A 147 1.33 -5.37 -16.56
C ARG A 147 2.53 -4.61 -17.11
N VAL A 148 3.49 -4.26 -16.25
CA VAL A 148 4.71 -3.52 -16.63
C VAL A 148 5.98 -4.37 -16.66
N ALA A 149 5.94 -5.62 -16.17
CA ALA A 149 7.05 -6.55 -16.31
C ALA A 149 7.37 -6.77 -17.81
N PRO A 150 8.64 -6.62 -18.24
CA PRO A 150 8.97 -6.54 -19.65
C PRO A 150 8.53 -7.77 -20.44
N ALA A 151 7.90 -7.53 -21.59
CA ALA A 151 7.59 -8.52 -22.62
C ALA A 151 8.81 -9.30 -23.14
N HIS A 152 10.03 -8.87 -22.78
CA HIS A 152 11.30 -9.55 -23.12
C HIS A 152 11.37 -11.00 -22.61
N ALA A 153 10.68 -11.35 -21.51
CA ALA A 153 10.61 -12.73 -21.04
C ALA A 153 9.65 -13.59 -21.90
N ARG A 154 8.58 -13.00 -22.44
CA ARG A 154 7.61 -13.71 -23.30
C ARG A 154 8.19 -13.99 -24.70
N ALA A 155 8.93 -13.04 -25.27
CA ALA A 155 9.54 -13.19 -26.60
C ALA A 155 10.63 -14.29 -26.64
N ARG A 156 11.41 -14.44 -25.55
CA ARG A 156 12.49 -15.43 -25.46
C ARG A 156 12.00 -16.87 -25.28
N ILE A 157 10.77 -17.04 -24.76
CA ILE A 157 10.10 -18.35 -24.62
C ILE A 157 9.37 -18.71 -25.93
N ALA A 158 8.77 -17.72 -26.61
CA ALA A 158 8.06 -17.94 -27.87
C ALA A 158 8.98 -18.34 -29.04
N HIS A 159 10.23 -17.88 -29.04
CA HIS A 159 11.21 -18.21 -30.09
C HIS A 159 12.60 -18.56 -29.51
N PRO A 160 12.82 -19.82 -29.11
CA PRO A 160 14.09 -20.26 -28.54
C PRO A 160 15.32 -20.16 -29.49
N GLY A 161 15.09 -19.89 -30.77
CA GLY A 161 16.10 -19.99 -31.84
C GLY A 161 16.65 -18.67 -32.40
N LEU A 162 16.12 -17.51 -32.01
CA LEU A 162 16.65 -16.23 -32.52
C LEU A 162 17.82 -15.76 -31.65
N ARG A 163 18.98 -16.41 -31.83
CA ARG A 163 20.27 -15.77 -31.59
C ARG A 163 20.43 -14.73 -32.70
N THR A 164 20.42 -13.45 -32.34
CA THR A 164 20.93 -12.42 -33.26
C THR A 164 22.41 -12.72 -33.44
N ALA A 165 22.78 -13.11 -34.65
CA ALA A 165 24.14 -12.91 -35.11
C ALA A 165 24.41 -11.39 -35.07
N ASP A 166 25.64 -11.07 -34.68
CA ASP A 166 26.32 -9.76 -34.73
C ASP A 166 26.18 -8.84 -33.51
#